data_AF-A0A934NKC8-F1
#
_entry.id   AF-A0A934NKC8-F1
#
_cell.length_a   1.000
_cell.length_b   1.000
_cell.length_c   1.000
_cell.angle_alpha   90.00
_cell.angle_beta   90.00
_cell.angle_gamma   90.00
#
_symmetry.space_group_name_H-M   'P 1'
#
loop_
_entity.id
_entity.type
_entity.pdbx_description
1 polymer ?
#
loop_
_entity_poly.entity_id
_entity_poly.type
_entity_poly.pdbx_seq_one_letter_code
_entity_poly.pdbx_strand_id
1 'polypeptide(L)'
;VNEADIQHIVSSWTGIPVEKVSSDESDKLLKMEETLHQRVIGQDEAVKAISRSIRRARVGLKNPNRPIASFIFAGPTGVGKSELAKALAAYYFGSE
;
A
#
# COMPACT_ATOMS: atom_id res chain seq x y z
N VAL A 1 30.20 -0.96 3.65
CA VAL A 1 28.99 -1.28 2.86
C VAL A 1 28.22 -2.34 3.62
N ASN A 2 27.18 -1.94 4.30
CA ASN A 2 26.27 -2.81 5.03
C ASN A 2 24.95 -2.99 4.23
N GLU A 3 24.09 -3.91 4.66
CA GLU A 3 22.80 -4.16 3.98
C GLU A 3 21.89 -2.91 3.96
N ALA A 4 21.97 -2.07 5.00
CA ALA A 4 21.20 -0.83 5.10
C ALA A 4 21.64 0.22 4.06
N ASP A 5 22.94 0.33 3.78
CA ASP A 5 23.49 1.23 2.75
C ASP A 5 22.95 0.84 1.37
N ILE A 6 22.88 -0.47 1.07
CA ILE A 6 22.36 -1.00 -0.19
C ILE A 6 20.85 -0.72 -0.30
N GLN A 7 20.09 -0.97 0.78
CA GLN A 7 18.65 -0.71 0.83
C GLN A 7 18.35 0.78 0.62
N HIS A 8 19.11 1.68 1.24
CA HIS A 8 18.93 3.11 1.10
C HIS A 8 19.14 3.59 -0.35
N ILE A 9 20.21 3.12 -1.01
CA ILE A 9 20.51 3.46 -2.41
C ILE A 9 19.42 2.93 -3.35
N VAL A 10 19.01 1.67 -3.18
CA VAL A 10 17.96 1.06 -4.01
C VAL A 10 16.61 1.76 -3.80
N SER A 11 16.27 2.12 -2.55
CA SER A 11 15.06 2.89 -2.25
C SER A 11 15.08 4.26 -2.92
N SER A 12 16.21 4.96 -2.88
CA SER A 12 16.36 6.30 -3.47
C SER A 12 16.24 6.28 -5.00
N TRP A 13 16.70 5.23 -5.67
CA TRP A 13 16.58 5.12 -7.13
C TRP A 13 15.20 4.66 -7.58
N THR A 14 14.57 3.77 -6.84
CA THR A 14 13.28 3.17 -7.25
C THR A 14 12.07 3.94 -6.72
N GLY A 15 12.24 4.77 -5.69
CA GLY A 15 11.14 5.35 -4.93
C GLY A 15 10.34 4.30 -4.13
N ILE A 16 10.82 3.05 -4.06
CA ILE A 16 10.15 1.95 -3.39
C ILE A 16 10.87 1.66 -2.06
N PRO A 17 10.20 1.84 -0.90
CA PRO A 17 10.81 1.58 0.40
C PRO A 17 11.17 0.09 0.56
N VAL A 18 12.46 -0.19 0.75
CA VAL A 18 13.02 -1.55 0.95
C VAL A 18 13.26 -1.90 2.42
N GLU A 19 13.03 -0.96 3.33
CA GLU A 19 13.23 -1.17 4.78
C GLU A 19 12.33 -2.29 5.32
N LYS A 20 12.84 -3.04 6.31
CA LYS A 20 12.01 -3.96 7.10
C LYS A 20 11.00 -3.14 7.88
N VAL A 21 9.79 -3.69 8.07
CA VAL A 21 8.68 -3.04 8.77
C VAL A 21 9.16 -2.44 10.09
N SER A 22 9.20 -1.10 10.17
CA SER A 22 9.47 -0.38 11.41
C SER A 22 8.21 -0.38 12.31
N SER A 23 8.36 -0.01 13.58
CA SER A 23 7.21 0.19 14.46
C SER A 23 6.21 1.19 13.85
N ASP A 24 6.73 2.26 13.26
CA ASP A 24 5.95 3.34 12.67
C ASP A 24 5.21 2.87 11.41
N GLU A 25 5.83 2.00 10.61
CA GLU A 25 5.17 1.38 9.46
C GLU A 25 4.08 0.41 9.90
N SER A 26 4.30 -0.36 10.97
CA SER A 26 3.29 -1.27 11.54
C SER A 26 2.04 -0.51 11.98
N ASP A 27 2.21 0.59 12.69
CA ASP A 27 1.11 1.42 13.16
C ASP A 27 0.34 2.06 12.01
N LYS A 28 1.05 2.52 10.97
CA LYS A 28 0.41 3.01 9.73
C LYS A 28 -0.44 1.90 9.10
N LEU A 29 0.12 0.70 8.93
CA LEU A 29 -0.59 -0.44 8.32
C LEU A 29 -1.85 -0.86 9.10
N LEU A 30 -1.84 -0.74 10.43
CA LEU A 30 -3.01 -0.99 11.27
C LEU A 30 -4.12 0.04 11.01
N LYS A 31 -3.75 1.31 10.77
CA LYS A 31 -4.66 2.43 10.51
C LYS A 31 -4.96 2.65 9.02
N MET A 32 -4.53 1.75 8.13
CA MET A 32 -4.66 1.93 6.68
C MET A 32 -6.12 2.07 6.25
N GLU A 33 -7.01 1.21 6.75
CA GLU A 33 -8.44 1.25 6.37
C GLU A 33 -9.06 2.59 6.76
N GLU A 34 -8.84 3.04 8.00
CA GLU A 34 -9.28 4.34 8.50
C GLU A 34 -8.74 5.49 7.65
N THR A 35 -7.45 5.44 7.32
CA THR A 35 -6.79 6.48 6.51
C THR A 35 -7.37 6.55 5.10
N LEU A 36 -7.63 5.40 4.46
CA LEU A 36 -8.25 5.36 3.13
C LEU A 36 -9.70 5.87 3.18
N HIS A 37 -10.44 5.57 4.25
CA HIS A 37 -11.80 6.04 4.45
C HIS A 37 -11.94 7.56 4.66
N GLN A 38 -10.85 8.26 4.99
CA GLN A 38 -10.86 9.74 5.01
C GLN A 38 -11.07 10.34 3.60
N ARG A 39 -10.69 9.61 2.54
CA ARG A 39 -10.84 10.05 1.13
C ARG A 39 -11.90 9.26 0.37
N VAL A 40 -12.10 7.99 0.72
CA VAL A 40 -13.01 7.08 0.03
C VAL A 40 -14.17 6.72 0.95
N ILE A 41 -15.32 7.32 0.68
CA ILE A 41 -16.56 7.06 1.42
C ILE A 41 -17.25 5.82 0.84
N GLY A 42 -17.58 4.86 1.71
CA GLY A 42 -18.08 3.55 1.30
C GLY A 42 -16.98 2.67 0.70
N GLN A 43 -17.36 1.70 -0.14
CA GLN A 43 -16.43 0.73 -0.74
C GLN A 43 -15.65 -0.11 0.30
N ASP A 44 -16.27 -0.42 1.44
CA ASP A 44 -15.63 -1.10 2.58
C ASP A 44 -14.93 -2.41 2.18
N GLU A 45 -15.57 -3.21 1.32
CA GLU A 45 -15.00 -4.47 0.83
C GLU A 45 -13.74 -4.25 0.00
N ALA A 46 -13.71 -3.21 -0.84
CA ALA A 46 -12.53 -2.89 -1.64
C ALA A 46 -11.37 -2.41 -0.76
N VAL A 47 -11.65 -1.51 0.18
CA VAL A 47 -10.66 -1.01 1.15
C VAL A 47 -10.09 -2.16 1.98
N LYS A 48 -10.95 -3.01 2.55
CA LYS A 48 -10.55 -4.18 3.34
C LYS A 48 -9.72 -5.19 2.55
N ALA A 49 -10.09 -5.47 1.30
CA ALA A 49 -9.34 -6.38 0.43
C ALA A 49 -7.93 -5.85 0.12
N ILE A 50 -7.81 -4.55 -0.13
CA ILE A 50 -6.54 -3.87 -0.37
C ILE A 50 -5.67 -3.92 0.89
N SER A 51 -6.20 -3.48 2.04
CA SER A 51 -5.47 -3.43 3.30
C SER A 51 -5.02 -4.81 3.76
N ARG A 52 -5.84 -5.85 3.57
CA ARG A 52 -5.44 -7.23 3.84
C ARG A 52 -4.27 -7.69 2.96
N SER A 53 -4.31 -7.38 1.66
CA SER A 53 -3.28 -7.80 0.71
C SER A 53 -1.92 -7.14 1.00
N ILE A 54 -1.93 -5.84 1.32
CA ILE A 54 -0.70 -5.11 1.64
C ILE A 54 -0.10 -5.58 2.97
N ARG A 55 -0.92 -5.74 4.02
CA ARG A 55 -0.46 -6.29 5.30
C ARG A 55 0.21 -7.65 5.13
N ARG A 56 -0.40 -8.55 4.35
CA ARG A 56 0.19 -9.86 4.03
C ARG A 56 1.55 -9.75 3.34
N ALA A 57 1.70 -8.83 2.40
CA ALA A 57 2.96 -8.64 1.70
C ALA A 57 4.08 -8.10 2.60
N ARG A 58 3.73 -7.24 3.55
CA ARG A 58 4.70 -6.66 4.51
C ARG A 58 5.19 -7.65 5.55
N VAL A 59 4.36 -8.62 5.96
CA VAL A 59 4.79 -9.72 6.85
C VAL A 59 5.47 -10.88 6.12
N GLY A 60 5.88 -10.69 4.86
CA GLY A 60 6.58 -11.71 4.08
C GLY A 60 5.71 -12.85 3.57
N LEU A 61 4.38 -12.78 3.69
CA LEU A 61 3.45 -13.80 3.21
C LEU A 61 3.07 -13.63 1.73
N LYS A 62 3.95 -13.03 0.91
CA LYS A 62 3.77 -12.88 -0.55
C LYS A 62 4.65 -13.86 -1.31
N ASN A 63 4.19 -14.25 -2.50
CA ASN A 63 5.05 -14.93 -3.46
C ASN A 63 6.02 -13.92 -4.08
N PRO A 64 7.36 -14.16 -4.04
CA PRO A 64 8.34 -13.22 -4.59
C PRO A 64 8.22 -13.02 -6.11
N ASN A 65 7.64 -13.98 -6.83
CA ASN A 65 7.46 -13.95 -8.28
C ASN A 65 6.13 -13.31 -8.73
N ARG A 66 5.39 -12.67 -7.81
CA ARG A 66 4.11 -12.03 -8.12
C ARG A 66 4.04 -10.63 -7.51
N PRO A 67 3.23 -9.72 -8.10
CA PRO A 67 2.96 -8.42 -7.50
C PRO A 67 2.41 -8.56 -6.07
N ILE A 68 2.64 -7.54 -5.25
CA ILE A 68 2.10 -7.43 -3.88
C ILE A 68 0.58 -7.64 -3.89
N ALA A 69 -0.10 -6.99 -4.82
CA ALA A 69 -1.50 -7.19 -5.10
C ALA A 69 -1.80 -6.80 -6.56
N SER A 70 -2.87 -7.38 -7.12
CA SER A 70 -3.39 -7.01 -8.43
C SER A 70 -4.91 -6.93 -8.30
N PHE A 71 -5.48 -5.77 -8.62
CA PHE A 71 -6.90 -5.47 -8.44
C PHE A 71 -7.51 -5.03 -9.76
N ILE A 72 -8.78 -5.40 -9.96
CA ILE A 72 -9.63 -4.88 -11.02
C ILE A 72 -10.81 -4.21 -10.33
N PHE A 73 -10.98 -2.90 -10.54
CA PHE A 73 -12.14 -2.17 -10.03
C PHE A 73 -13.20 -2.06 -11.11
N ALA A 74 -14.34 -2.71 -10.89
CA ALA A 74 -15.49 -2.71 -11.80
C ALA A 74 -16.73 -2.12 -11.11
N GLY A 75 -17.50 -1.31 -11.83
CA GLY A 75 -18.74 -0.71 -11.33
C GLY A 75 -19.15 0.56 -12.09
N PRO A 76 -20.22 1.25 -11.68
CA PRO A 76 -20.70 2.49 -12.31
C PRO A 76 -19.70 3.65 -12.19
N THR A 77 -19.77 4.65 -13.06
CA THR A 77 -18.93 5.86 -12.95
C THR A 77 -19.24 6.64 -11.67
N GLY A 78 -18.27 7.41 -11.15
CA GLY A 78 -18.45 8.28 -9.98
C GLY A 78 -18.41 7.60 -8.60
N VAL A 79 -18.34 6.26 -8.51
CA VAL A 79 -18.38 5.53 -7.22
C VAL A 79 -17.05 5.46 -6.45
N GLY A 80 -16.02 6.20 -6.88
CA GLY A 80 -14.73 6.28 -6.17
C GLY A 80 -13.65 5.27 -6.59
N LYS A 81 -13.79 4.53 -7.69
CA LYS A 81 -12.76 3.58 -8.17
C LYS A 81 -11.38 4.22 -8.40
N SER A 82 -11.35 5.32 -9.15
CA SER A 82 -10.11 6.06 -9.43
C SER A 82 -9.59 6.78 -8.20
N GLU A 83 -10.48 7.25 -7.33
CA GLU A 83 -10.10 7.89 -6.07
C GLU A 83 -9.44 6.90 -5.12
N LEU A 84 -9.92 5.66 -5.04
CA LEU A 84 -9.29 4.60 -4.25
C LEU A 84 -7.87 4.30 -4.72
N ALA A 85 -7.63 4.29 -6.03
CA ALA A 85 -6.28 4.12 -6.57
C ALA A 85 -5.35 5.29 -6.18
N LYS A 86 -5.84 6.54 -6.26
CA LYS A 86 -5.10 7.75 -5.87
C LYS A 86 -4.82 7.80 -4.36
N ALA A 87 -5.82 7.53 -3.54
CA ALA A 87 -5.70 7.48 -2.08
C ALA A 87 -4.69 6.41 -1.65
N LEU A 88 -4.71 5.25 -2.32
CA LEU A 88 -3.73 4.20 -2.08
C LEU A 88 -2.31 4.62 -2.48
N ALA A 89 -2.13 5.25 -3.64
CA ALA A 89 -0.84 5.75 -4.08
C ALA A 89 -0.29 6.80 -3.09
N ALA A 90 -1.11 7.77 -2.70
CA ALA A 90 -0.75 8.78 -1.72
C ALA A 90 -0.38 8.17 -0.36
N TYR A 91 -1.13 7.17 0.11
CA TYR A 91 -0.83 6.46 1.34
C TYR A 91 0.52 5.72 1.26
N TYR A 92 0.80 5.06 0.13
CA TYR A 92 1.96 4.15 0.02
C TYR A 92 3.26 4.86 -0.35
N PHE A 93 3.19 5.90 -1.19
CA PHE A 93 4.36 6.62 -1.71
C PHE A 93 4.52 8.02 -1.14
N GLY A 94 3.49 8.55 -0.45
CA GLY A 94 3.53 9.91 0.11
C GLY A 94 3.43 11.02 -0.94
N SER A 95 3.09 10.70 -2.20
CA SER A 95 2.92 11.68 -3.28
C SER A 95 1.55 11.55 -3.96
N GLU A 96 0.99 12.68 -4.36
CA GLU A 96 -0.02 12.72 -5.44
C GLU A 96 0.64 12.50 -6.81
#